data_AF-A0A381V7Y9-F1
#
_entry.id   AF-A0A381V7Y9-F1
#
_cell.length_a   1.000
_cell.length_b   1.000
_cell.length_c   1.000
_cell.angle_alpha   90.00
_cell.angle_beta   90.00
_cell.angle_gamma   90.00
#
_symmetry.space_group_name_H-M   'P 1'
#
loop_
_entity.id
_entity.type
_entity.pdbx_description
1 polymer ?
#
loop_
_entity_poly.entity_id
_entity_poly.type
_entity_poly.pdbx_seq_one_letter_code
_entity_poly.pdbx_strand_id
1 'polypeptide(L)'
;VNRKTLDSFCERGIVGLVLAALVFSALATGAVRPPEFVVVELLVAAAGILWMARIWLEPRRNRLLFPPVGGCLLLFLGYALFHYLRADVEYTARTEVLRLLVYALLFFVVLNNLHKSDWTQLALYVLVFTGVAIAIYGIVQVITGVDHVWHFTRPEQYKGRGSGTFINPNHFAGFLGMLLPLCLASVLTGRISQPMRILLGYSA
;
A
#
# COMPACT_ATOMS: atom_id res chain seq x y z
N VAL A 1 26.83 19.52 2.01
CA VAL A 1 26.06 18.31 2.43
C VAL A 1 26.69 17.09 1.76
N ASN A 2 26.99 16.03 2.51
CA ASN A 2 27.65 14.84 1.98
C ASN A 2 26.66 14.00 1.14
N ARG A 3 27.06 13.50 -0.04
CA ARG A 3 26.14 12.77 -0.95
C ARG A 3 25.53 11.53 -0.29
N LYS A 4 26.31 10.83 0.54
CA LYS A 4 25.86 9.67 1.33
C LYS A 4 24.78 10.03 2.37
N THR A 5 24.91 11.17 3.04
CA THR A 5 23.90 11.62 4.00
C THR A 5 22.61 12.02 3.31
N LEU A 6 22.70 12.57 2.09
CA LEU A 6 21.54 12.96 1.31
C LEU A 6 20.80 11.73 0.75
N ASP A 7 21.52 10.71 0.27
CA ASP A 7 20.94 9.42 -0.15
C ASP A 7 20.18 8.73 0.99
N SER A 8 20.75 8.69 2.19
CA SER A 8 20.08 8.11 3.37
C SER A 8 18.83 8.90 3.78
N PHE A 9 18.85 10.23 3.67
CA PHE A 9 17.68 11.05 3.92
C PHE A 9 16.57 10.81 2.88
N CYS A 10 16.93 10.71 1.59
CA CYS A 10 16.00 10.36 0.52
C CYS A 10 15.39 8.98 0.73
N GLU A 11 16.18 7.97 1.11
CA GLU A 11 15.68 6.62 1.41
C GLU A 11 14.62 6.64 2.52
N ARG A 12 14.93 7.30 3.65
CA ARG A 12 13.99 7.43 4.78
C ARG A 12 12.73 8.19 4.38
N GLY A 13 12.88 9.25 3.59
CA GLY A 13 11.76 10.03 3.06
C GLY A 13 10.85 9.18 2.17
N ILE A 14 11.41 8.41 1.24
CA ILE A 14 10.66 7.52 0.35
C ILE A 14 9.90 6.47 1.17
N VAL A 15 10.58 5.79 2.10
CA VAL A 15 9.94 4.78 2.97
C VAL A 15 8.81 5.40 3.79
N GLY A 16 9.04 6.57 4.39
CA GLY A 16 8.03 7.29 5.16
C GLY A 16 6.80 7.65 4.32
N LEU A 17 6.98 8.15 3.10
CA LEU A 17 5.90 8.49 2.18
C LEU A 17 5.11 7.25 1.72
N VAL A 18 5.80 6.16 1.40
CA VAL A 18 5.17 4.89 1.02
C VAL A 18 4.33 4.35 2.17
N LEU A 19 4.88 4.31 3.39
CA LEU A 19 4.15 3.83 4.56
C LEU A 19 2.96 4.75 4.89
N ALA A 20 3.14 6.06 4.81
CA ALA A 20 2.05 7.01 4.95
C ALA A 20 0.93 6.75 3.93
N ALA A 21 1.27 6.52 2.66
CA ALA A 21 0.28 6.20 1.62
C ALA A 21 -0.48 4.90 1.91
N LEU A 22 0.23 3.83 2.28
CA LEU A 22 -0.36 2.53 2.60
C LEU A 22 -1.26 2.59 3.84
N VAL A 23 -0.80 3.22 4.93
CA VAL A 23 -1.60 3.36 6.17
C VAL A 23 -2.79 4.27 5.94
N PHE A 24 -2.58 5.42 5.28
CA PHE A 24 -3.67 6.35 4.98
C PHE A 24 -4.73 5.68 4.11
N SER A 25 -4.35 4.96 3.05
CA SER A 25 -5.33 4.28 2.19
C SER A 25 -6.19 3.28 2.97
N ALA A 26 -5.59 2.47 3.85
CA ALA A 26 -6.33 1.51 4.68
C ALA A 26 -7.28 2.19 5.68
N LEU A 27 -6.87 3.30 6.30
CA LEU A 27 -7.71 4.06 7.23
C LEU A 27 -8.82 4.85 6.51
N ALA A 28 -8.54 5.35 5.31
CA ALA A 28 -9.44 6.16 4.49
C ALA A 28 -10.34 5.29 3.60
N THR A 29 -10.99 4.28 4.19
CA THR A 29 -11.95 3.38 3.51
C THR A 29 -11.40 2.57 2.32
N GLY A 30 -10.09 2.37 2.27
CA GLY A 30 -9.39 1.73 1.15
C GLY A 30 -9.05 2.68 0.00
N ALA A 31 -9.16 4.01 0.21
CA ALA A 31 -8.96 5.05 -0.81
C ALA A 31 -9.74 4.81 -2.12
N VAL A 32 -10.92 4.20 -2.02
CA VAL A 32 -11.76 3.85 -3.19
C VAL A 32 -12.38 5.10 -3.84
N ARG A 33 -12.61 6.13 -3.03
CA ARG A 33 -13.23 7.38 -3.46
C ARG A 33 -12.18 8.37 -3.99
N PRO A 34 -12.54 9.27 -4.92
CA PRO A 34 -11.61 10.20 -5.53
C PRO A 34 -10.84 11.11 -4.54
N PRO A 35 -11.44 11.76 -3.52
CA PRO A 35 -10.69 12.68 -2.68
C PRO A 35 -9.63 11.98 -1.82
N GLU A 36 -9.94 10.81 -1.27
CA GLU A 36 -8.96 9.98 -0.57
C GLU A 36 -7.86 9.49 -1.50
N PHE A 37 -8.22 9.10 -2.73
CA PHE A 37 -7.26 8.61 -3.70
C PHE A 37 -6.25 9.69 -4.13
N VAL A 38 -6.68 10.95 -4.25
CA VAL A 38 -5.78 12.07 -4.57
C VAL A 38 -4.69 12.24 -3.51
N VAL A 39 -5.01 12.03 -2.23
CA VAL A 39 -3.99 12.08 -1.16
C VAL A 39 -2.95 10.97 -1.35
N VAL A 40 -3.40 9.75 -1.67
CA VAL A 40 -2.50 8.63 -1.97
C VAL A 40 -1.65 8.94 -3.21
N GLU A 41 -2.26 9.46 -4.26
CA GLU A 41 -1.58 9.88 -5.49
C GLU A 41 -0.49 10.91 -5.22
N LEU A 42 -0.76 11.95 -4.42
CA LEU A 42 0.22 12.97 -4.05
C LEU A 42 1.38 12.39 -3.24
N LEU A 43 1.10 11.50 -2.28
CA LEU A 43 2.14 10.83 -1.48
C LEU A 43 3.04 9.94 -2.35
N VAL A 44 2.43 9.18 -3.26
CA VAL A 44 3.17 8.30 -4.19
C VAL A 44 3.95 9.13 -5.23
N ALA A 45 3.38 10.20 -5.75
CA ALA A 45 4.08 11.10 -6.68
C ALA A 45 5.28 11.78 -6.01
N ALA A 46 5.13 12.25 -4.76
CA ALA A 46 6.23 12.79 -3.98
C ALA A 46 7.32 11.73 -3.73
N ALA A 47 6.94 10.49 -3.42
CA ALA A 47 7.89 9.38 -3.29
C ALA A 47 8.61 9.09 -4.62
N GLY A 48 7.90 9.17 -5.74
CA GLY A 48 8.47 9.05 -7.09
C GLY A 48 9.48 10.16 -7.41
N ILE A 49 9.17 11.42 -7.07
CA ILE A 49 10.09 12.56 -7.25
C ILE A 49 11.36 12.37 -6.42
N LEU A 50 11.22 11.97 -5.15
CA LEU A 50 12.37 11.68 -4.29
C LEU A 50 13.19 10.49 -4.81
N TRP A 51 12.52 9.47 -5.35
CA TRP A 51 13.20 8.31 -5.94
C TRP A 51 13.98 8.70 -7.21
N MET A 52 13.41 9.55 -8.06
CA MET A 52 14.14 10.10 -9.20
C MET A 52 15.34 10.92 -8.73
N ALA A 53 15.18 11.84 -7.76
CA ALA A 53 16.30 12.57 -7.18
C ALA A 53 17.40 11.63 -6.63
N ARG A 54 17.00 10.55 -5.96
CA ARG A 54 17.92 9.54 -5.40
C ARG A 54 18.74 8.82 -6.48
N ILE A 55 18.14 8.49 -7.63
CA ILE A 55 18.85 7.88 -8.77
C ILE A 55 19.89 8.85 -9.34
N TRP A 56 19.55 10.15 -9.44
CA TRP A 56 20.44 11.16 -10.01
C TRP A 56 21.63 11.49 -9.10
N LEU A 57 21.45 11.41 -7.78
CA LEU A 57 22.51 11.67 -6.80
C LEU A 57 23.61 10.59 -6.80
N GLU A 58 23.24 9.31 -6.93
CA GLU A 58 24.20 8.19 -6.94
C GLU A 58 23.85 7.10 -7.99
N PRO A 59 24.02 7.38 -9.31
CA PRO A 59 23.61 6.46 -10.38
C PRO A 59 24.31 5.09 -10.37
N ARG A 60 25.54 5.04 -9.83
CA ARG A 60 26.34 3.79 -9.78
C ARG A 60 25.90 2.83 -8.69
N ARG A 61 25.30 3.35 -7.61
CA ARG A 61 24.86 2.56 -6.45
C ARG A 61 23.40 2.15 -6.57
N ASN A 62 22.57 3.05 -7.09
CA ASN A 62 21.12 2.85 -7.21
C ASN A 62 20.77 2.29 -8.60
N ARG A 63 21.29 1.09 -8.91
CA ARG A 63 20.92 0.39 -10.15
C ARG A 63 19.45 -0.03 -10.09
N LEU A 64 18.72 0.30 -11.16
CA LEU A 64 17.32 -0.09 -11.31
C LEU A 64 17.19 -1.61 -11.33
N LEU A 65 16.44 -2.15 -10.36
CA LEU A 65 16.02 -3.53 -10.33
C LEU A 65 14.78 -3.66 -11.21
N PHE A 66 14.89 -4.49 -12.24
CA PHE A 66 13.81 -4.75 -13.18
C PHE A 66 13.57 -6.27 -13.32
N PRO A 67 12.78 -6.88 -12.41
CA PRO A 67 12.43 -8.29 -12.49
C PRO A 67 11.44 -8.53 -13.64
N PRO A 68 11.28 -9.78 -14.12
CA PRO A 68 10.34 -10.13 -15.18
C PRO A 68 8.90 -9.67 -14.92
N VAL A 69 8.47 -9.64 -13.66
CA VAL A 69 7.16 -9.14 -13.22
C VAL A 69 6.96 -7.67 -13.60
N GLY A 70 8.03 -6.86 -13.57
CA GLY A 70 7.98 -5.47 -14.03
C GLY A 70 7.66 -5.37 -15.53
N GLY A 71 8.14 -6.33 -16.34
CA GLY A 71 7.77 -6.43 -17.75
C GLY A 71 6.29 -6.73 -17.95
N CYS A 72 5.73 -7.69 -17.21
CA CYS A 72 4.29 -7.99 -17.24
C CYS A 72 3.43 -6.78 -16.85
N LEU A 73 3.87 -6.03 -15.82
CA LEU A 73 3.20 -4.80 -15.41
C LEU A 73 3.21 -3.74 -16.52
N LEU A 74 4.36 -3.51 -17.17
CA LEU A 74 4.44 -2.56 -18.29
C LEU A 74 3.59 -3.00 -19.50
N LEU A 75 3.52 -4.29 -19.79
CA LEU A 75 2.62 -4.83 -20.82
C LEU A 75 1.16 -4.57 -20.49
N PHE A 76 0.77 -4.77 -19.23
CA PHE A 76 -0.59 -4.46 -18.77
C PHE A 76 -0.91 -2.96 -18.84
N LEU A 77 0.05 -2.09 -18.51
CA LEU A 77 -0.10 -0.64 -18.69
C LEU A 77 -0.23 -0.27 -20.18
N GLY A 78 0.57 -0.88 -21.05
CA GLY A 78 0.46 -0.69 -22.50
C GLY A 78 -0.91 -1.11 -23.03
N TYR A 79 -1.43 -2.23 -22.55
CA TYR A 79 -2.79 -2.70 -22.85
C TYR A 79 -3.87 -1.72 -22.34
N ALA A 80 -3.74 -1.22 -21.11
CA ALA A 80 -4.66 -0.23 -20.56
C ALA A 80 -4.64 1.09 -21.36
N LEU A 81 -3.45 1.56 -21.75
CA LEU A 81 -3.29 2.75 -22.59
C LEU A 81 -3.90 2.55 -23.98
N PHE A 82 -3.74 1.37 -24.58
CA PHE A 82 -4.37 1.03 -25.84
C PHE A 82 -5.90 1.09 -25.76
N HIS A 83 -6.49 0.58 -24.67
CA HIS A 83 -7.93 0.68 -24.44
C HIS A 83 -8.40 2.11 -24.12
N TYR A 84 -7.58 2.89 -23.44
CA TYR A 84 -7.85 4.32 -23.19
C TYR A 84 -8.00 5.11 -24.48
N LEU A 85 -7.13 4.88 -25.47
CA LEU A 85 -7.20 5.56 -26.78
C LEU A 85 -8.46 5.21 -27.59
N ARG A 86 -9.22 4.18 -27.18
CA ARG A 86 -10.42 3.68 -27.84
C ARG A 86 -11.66 3.80 -26.97
N ALA A 87 -11.57 4.47 -25.83
CA ALA A 87 -12.67 4.55 -24.89
C ALA A 87 -13.67 5.62 -25.32
N ASP A 88 -14.95 5.27 -25.34
CA ASP A 88 -16.03 6.22 -25.66
C ASP A 88 -16.21 7.30 -24.58
N VAL A 89 -15.81 6.99 -23.33
CA VAL A 89 -15.91 7.89 -22.17
C VAL A 89 -14.53 8.19 -21.61
N GLU A 90 -13.92 9.28 -22.11
CA GLU A 90 -12.56 9.69 -21.76
C GLU A 90 -12.37 9.92 -20.26
N TYR A 91 -13.34 10.56 -19.58
CA TYR A 91 -13.23 10.90 -18.16
C TYR A 91 -13.06 9.67 -17.25
N THR A 92 -13.80 8.60 -17.52
CA THR A 92 -13.69 7.37 -16.72
C THR A 92 -12.39 6.65 -17.06
N ALA A 93 -12.07 6.55 -18.35
CA ALA A 93 -10.88 5.86 -18.82
C ALA A 93 -9.58 6.52 -18.32
N ARG A 94 -9.49 7.86 -18.35
CA ARG A 94 -8.31 8.59 -17.82
C ARG A 94 -8.10 8.33 -16.33
N THR A 95 -9.18 8.26 -15.55
CA THR A 95 -9.11 8.09 -14.09
C THR A 95 -8.55 6.70 -13.76
N GLU A 96 -9.00 5.67 -14.47
CA GLU A 96 -8.48 4.31 -14.27
C GLU A 96 -7.02 4.17 -14.76
N VAL A 97 -6.65 4.78 -15.89
CA VAL A 97 -5.24 4.80 -16.34
C VAL A 97 -4.35 5.51 -15.34
N LEU A 98 -4.75 6.68 -14.82
CA LEU A 98 -3.98 7.40 -13.80
C LEU A 98 -3.81 6.54 -12.54
N ARG A 99 -4.87 5.87 -12.09
CA ARG A 99 -4.80 4.93 -10.96
C ARG A 99 -3.79 3.80 -11.22
N LEU A 100 -3.80 3.21 -12.41
CA LEU A 100 -2.83 2.18 -12.80
C LEU A 100 -1.39 2.71 -12.84
N LEU A 101 -1.18 3.94 -13.31
CA LEU A 101 0.13 4.60 -13.31
C LEU A 101 0.63 4.83 -11.87
N VAL A 102 -0.24 5.26 -10.95
CA VAL A 102 0.10 5.42 -9.53
C VAL A 102 0.49 4.07 -8.91
N TYR A 103 -0.26 3.00 -9.19
CA TYR A 103 0.08 1.65 -8.70
C TYR A 103 1.40 1.15 -9.27
N ALA A 104 1.67 1.40 -10.55
CA ALA A 104 2.92 1.02 -11.17
C ALA A 104 4.11 1.81 -10.62
N LEU A 105 3.94 3.11 -10.40
CA LEU A 105 4.95 3.96 -9.76
C LEU A 105 5.24 3.46 -8.34
N LEU A 106 4.19 3.19 -7.54
CA LEU A 106 4.32 2.63 -6.20
C LEU A 106 5.08 1.30 -6.23
N PHE A 107 4.76 0.40 -7.17
CA PHE A 107 5.46 -0.87 -7.33
C PHE A 107 6.96 -0.67 -7.57
N PHE A 108 7.34 0.18 -8.53
CA PHE A 108 8.76 0.41 -8.82
C PHE A 108 9.49 1.13 -7.68
N VAL A 109 8.85 2.10 -7.03
CA VAL A 109 9.40 2.79 -5.86
C VAL A 109 9.64 1.79 -4.72
N VAL A 110 8.67 0.95 -4.39
CA VAL A 110 8.80 -0.07 -3.34
C VAL A 110 9.90 -1.08 -3.70
N LEU A 111 9.85 -1.63 -4.91
CA LEU A 111 10.81 -2.62 -5.38
C LEU A 111 12.25 -2.11 -5.32
N ASN A 112 12.50 -0.88 -5.74
CA ASN A 112 13.86 -0.35 -5.83
C ASN A 112 14.40 0.20 -4.50
N ASN A 113 13.54 0.56 -3.55
CA ASN A 113 13.96 1.17 -2.29
C ASN A 113 13.85 0.23 -1.08
N LEU A 114 12.95 -0.75 -1.09
CA LEU A 114 12.81 -1.71 0.01
C LEU A 114 13.58 -3.01 -0.24
N HIS A 115 13.94 -3.35 -1.48
CA HIS A 115 14.67 -4.61 -1.73
C HIS A 115 16.02 -4.66 -0.99
N LYS A 116 16.19 -5.67 -0.13
CA LYS A 116 17.35 -5.87 0.76
C LYS A 116 17.63 -4.69 1.71
N SER A 117 16.62 -3.87 2.00
CA SER A 117 16.73 -2.78 2.95
C SER A 117 16.25 -3.21 4.34
N ASP A 118 16.89 -2.71 5.39
CA ASP A 118 16.48 -2.89 6.79
C ASP A 118 15.04 -2.37 7.03
N TRP A 119 14.59 -1.43 6.20
CA TRP A 119 13.24 -0.86 6.23
C TRP A 119 12.14 -1.85 5.83
N THR A 120 12.48 -2.99 5.21
CA THR A 120 11.50 -4.02 4.83
C THR A 120 10.78 -4.57 6.07
N GLN A 121 11.51 -4.82 7.16
CA GLN A 121 10.92 -5.33 8.39
C GLN A 121 10.02 -4.30 9.06
N LEU A 122 10.44 -3.02 9.08
CA LEU A 122 9.61 -1.94 9.58
C LEU A 122 8.30 -1.83 8.78
N ALA A 123 8.39 -1.89 7.45
CA ALA A 123 7.22 -1.82 6.58
C ALA A 123 6.24 -2.95 6.85
N LEU A 124 6.75 -4.18 6.99
CA LEU A 124 5.94 -5.35 7.37
C LEU A 124 5.24 -5.13 8.71
N TYR A 125 5.96 -4.70 9.74
CA TYR A 125 5.37 -4.44 11.05
C TYR A 125 4.28 -3.37 10.99
N VAL A 126 4.54 -2.23 10.34
CA VAL A 126 3.55 -1.16 10.19
C VAL A 126 2.29 -1.65 9.50
N LEU A 127 2.41 -2.43 8.42
CA LEU A 127 1.26 -2.98 7.69
C LEU A 127 0.46 -3.98 8.54
N VAL A 128 1.14 -4.90 9.23
CA VAL A 128 0.48 -5.89 10.08
C VAL A 128 -0.20 -5.23 11.27
N PHE A 129 0.47 -4.32 11.99
CA PHE A 129 -0.14 -3.59 13.11
C PHE A 129 -1.32 -2.74 12.66
N THR A 130 -1.26 -2.14 11.47
CA THR A 130 -2.40 -1.43 10.88
C THR A 130 -3.56 -2.40 10.63
N GLY A 131 -3.29 -3.57 10.07
CA GLY A 131 -4.30 -4.62 9.87
C GLY A 131 -4.96 -5.09 11.16
N VAL A 132 -4.16 -5.36 12.19
CA VAL A 132 -4.63 -5.76 13.52
C VAL A 132 -5.50 -4.67 14.15
N ALA A 133 -5.07 -3.40 14.10
CA ALA A 133 -5.85 -2.29 14.63
C ALA A 133 -7.22 -2.16 13.92
N ILE A 134 -7.24 -2.30 12.59
CA ILE A 134 -8.47 -2.26 11.80
C ILE A 134 -9.36 -3.47 12.11
N ALA A 135 -8.78 -4.66 12.34
CA ALA A 135 -9.51 -5.85 12.73
C ALA A 135 -10.14 -5.74 14.12
N ILE A 136 -9.42 -5.20 15.11
CA ILE A 136 -9.97 -4.91 16.43
C ILE A 136 -11.14 -3.94 16.31
N TYR A 137 -10.99 -2.87 15.53
CA TYR A 137 -12.09 -1.94 15.26
C TYR A 137 -13.28 -2.65 14.61
N GLY A 138 -13.05 -3.52 13.63
CA GLY A 138 -14.11 -4.32 12.98
C GLY A 138 -14.83 -5.29 13.94
N ILE A 139 -14.12 -5.89 14.90
CA ILE A 139 -14.70 -6.74 15.94
C ILE A 139 -15.59 -5.91 16.87
N VAL A 140 -15.09 -4.78 17.37
CA VAL A 140 -15.85 -3.86 18.22
C VAL A 140 -17.09 -3.36 17.48
N GLN A 141 -16.97 -3.04 16.20
CA GLN A 141 -18.06 -2.60 15.34
C GLN A 141 -19.19 -3.65 15.24
N VAL A 142 -18.86 -4.94 15.17
CA VAL A 142 -19.86 -6.02 15.16
C VAL A 142 -20.52 -6.20 16.53
N ILE A 143 -19.73 -6.20 17.61
CA ILE A 143 -20.23 -6.41 18.98
C ILE A 143 -21.16 -5.29 19.41
N THR A 144 -20.80 -4.04 19.10
CA THR A 144 -21.58 -2.84 19.46
C THR A 144 -22.77 -2.59 18.55
N GLY A 145 -22.86 -3.29 17.40
CA GLY A 145 -23.90 -3.07 16.41
C GLY A 145 -23.82 -1.69 15.75
N VAL A 146 -22.64 -1.06 15.72
CA VAL A 146 -22.47 0.27 15.14
C VAL A 146 -22.47 0.17 13.61
N ASP A 147 -23.46 0.81 12.98
CA ASP A 147 -23.60 0.81 11.52
C ASP A 147 -22.81 1.91 10.82
N HIS A 148 -21.85 2.53 11.51
CA HIS A 148 -21.05 3.64 10.97
C HIS A 148 -19.57 3.30 10.88
N VAL A 149 -18.91 3.89 9.89
CA VAL A 149 -17.45 3.90 9.73
C VAL A 149 -17.04 5.35 9.57
N TRP A 150 -16.35 5.90 10.56
CA TRP A 150 -16.10 7.35 10.62
C TRP A 150 -17.42 8.13 10.54
N HIS A 151 -17.61 8.93 9.50
CA HIS A 151 -18.80 9.72 9.22
C HIS A 151 -19.74 9.06 8.18
N PHE A 152 -19.42 7.84 7.71
CA PHE A 152 -20.23 7.11 6.75
C PHE A 152 -21.20 6.17 7.44
N THR A 153 -22.47 6.24 7.05
CA THR A 153 -23.45 5.19 7.36
C THR A 153 -23.28 4.03 6.40
N ARG A 154 -23.16 2.81 6.93
CA ARG A 154 -23.01 1.60 6.12
C ARG A 154 -24.36 1.18 5.53
N PRO A 155 -24.36 0.62 4.31
CA PRO A 155 -25.54 -0.02 3.75
C PRO A 155 -26.09 -1.12 4.67
N GLU A 156 -27.42 -1.22 4.79
CA GLU A 156 -28.10 -2.20 5.67
C GLU A 156 -27.74 -3.66 5.33
N GLN A 157 -27.47 -3.95 4.06
CA GLN A 157 -26.97 -5.25 3.58
C GLN A 157 -25.63 -5.71 4.23
N TYR A 158 -24.90 -4.80 4.88
CA TYR A 158 -23.65 -5.12 5.60
C TYR A 158 -23.83 -5.26 7.11
N LYS A 159 -25.07 -5.19 7.61
CA LYS A 159 -25.38 -5.38 9.03
C LYS A 159 -24.87 -6.73 9.52
N GLY A 160 -24.28 -6.74 10.72
CA GLY A 160 -23.67 -7.93 11.33
C GLY A 160 -22.32 -8.35 10.71
N ARG A 161 -21.81 -7.65 9.70
CA ARG A 161 -20.50 -7.92 9.09
C ARG A 161 -19.49 -6.86 9.50
N GLY A 162 -18.35 -7.28 10.05
CA GLY A 162 -17.25 -6.38 10.41
C GLY A 162 -16.56 -5.88 9.15
N SER A 163 -16.44 -4.55 9.01
CA SER A 163 -15.78 -3.93 7.85
C SER A 163 -14.56 -3.11 8.24
N GLY A 164 -14.29 -2.93 9.53
CA GLY A 164 -13.14 -2.16 9.97
C GLY A 164 -13.30 -0.70 9.57
N THR A 165 -12.23 -0.10 9.08
CA THR A 165 -12.21 1.23 8.46
C THR A 165 -12.72 1.22 7.02
N PHE A 166 -12.99 0.04 6.44
CA PHE A 166 -13.60 -0.08 5.12
C PHE A 166 -15.12 -0.03 5.24
N ILE A 167 -15.78 0.47 4.19
CA ILE A 167 -17.24 0.45 4.11
C ILE A 167 -17.72 -0.95 3.70
N ASN A 168 -17.06 -1.56 2.71
CA ASN A 168 -17.40 -2.89 2.20
C ASN A 168 -16.61 -3.98 2.96
N PRO A 169 -17.30 -4.92 3.66
CA PRO A 169 -16.65 -6.03 4.35
C PRO A 169 -15.78 -6.90 3.43
N ASN A 170 -16.10 -7.01 2.14
CA ASN A 170 -15.31 -7.79 1.18
C ASN A 170 -13.96 -7.11 0.87
N HIS A 171 -13.92 -5.78 0.82
CA HIS A 171 -12.65 -5.06 0.64
C HIS A 171 -11.76 -5.24 1.87
N PHE A 172 -12.38 -5.22 3.06
CA PHE A 172 -11.66 -5.47 4.30
C PHE A 172 -11.10 -6.90 4.36
N ALA A 173 -11.91 -7.91 4.01
CA ALA A 173 -11.47 -9.29 3.94
C ALA A 173 -10.33 -9.48 2.92
N GLY A 174 -10.41 -8.82 1.76
CA GLY A 174 -9.33 -8.80 0.76
C GLY A 174 -8.04 -8.20 1.32
N PHE A 175 -8.13 -7.09 2.06
CA PHE A 175 -6.99 -6.47 2.73
C PHE A 175 -6.33 -7.40 3.76
N LEU A 176 -7.12 -8.04 4.63
CA LEU A 176 -6.60 -9.05 5.57
C LEU A 176 -5.99 -10.26 4.85
N GLY A 177 -6.62 -10.72 3.77
CA GLY A 177 -6.13 -11.81 2.94
C GLY A 177 -4.77 -11.51 2.28
N MET A 178 -4.47 -10.24 1.99
CA MET A 178 -3.15 -9.83 1.51
C MET A 178 -2.09 -9.78 2.63
N LEU A 179 -2.49 -9.51 3.88
CA LEU A 179 -1.58 -9.51 5.04
C LEU A 179 -1.25 -10.92 5.54
N LEU A 180 -2.17 -11.87 5.42
CA LEU A 180 -2.03 -13.23 5.94
C LEU A 180 -0.75 -13.93 5.43
N PRO A 181 -0.42 -13.94 4.13
CA PRO A 181 0.83 -14.52 3.63
C PRO A 181 2.08 -13.84 4.21
N LEU A 182 2.02 -12.53 4.48
CA LEU A 182 3.13 -11.77 5.07
C LEU A 182 3.35 -12.15 6.54
N CYS A 183 2.27 -12.29 7.31
CA CYS A 183 2.31 -12.76 8.69
C CYS A 183 2.86 -14.19 8.76
N LEU A 184 2.32 -15.11 7.94
CA LEU A 184 2.78 -16.51 7.89
C LEU A 184 4.25 -16.60 7.49
N ALA A 185 4.68 -15.89 6.44
CA ALA A 185 6.08 -15.88 6.04
C ALA A 185 6.99 -15.37 7.17
N SER A 186 6.56 -14.33 7.89
CA SER A 186 7.32 -13.77 9.03
C SER A 186 7.44 -14.76 10.19
N VAL A 187 6.39 -15.55 10.46
CA VAL A 187 6.40 -16.59 11.51
C VAL A 187 7.30 -17.76 11.13
N LEU A 188 7.18 -18.25 9.90
CA LEU A 188 7.85 -19.47 9.42
C LEU A 188 9.32 -19.25 9.07
N THR A 189 9.66 -18.09 8.51
CA THR A 189 11.01 -17.80 7.97
C THR A 189 11.76 -16.71 8.74
N GLY A 190 11.07 -15.97 9.61
CA GLY A 190 11.65 -14.84 10.31
C GLY A 190 12.66 -15.26 11.38
N ARG A 191 13.87 -14.68 11.32
CA ARG A 191 14.81 -14.61 12.44
C ARG A 191 14.38 -13.55 13.45
N ILE A 192 13.13 -13.65 13.89
CA ILE A 192 12.47 -12.72 14.82
C ILE A 192 12.46 -13.33 16.22
N SER A 193 12.41 -12.47 17.25
CA SER A 193 12.32 -12.92 18.64
C SER A 193 11.05 -13.74 18.87
N GLN A 194 11.13 -14.74 19.75
CA GLN A 194 10.00 -15.60 20.18
C GLN A 194 8.70 -14.81 20.44
N PRO A 195 8.68 -13.72 21.24
CA PRO A 195 7.44 -12.96 21.48
C PRO A 195 6.87 -12.31 20.21
N MET A 196 7.72 -11.81 19.32
CA MET A 196 7.26 -11.22 18.05
C MET A 196 6.69 -12.28 17.11
N ARG A 197 7.28 -13.48 17.11
CA ARG A 197 6.75 -14.62 16.35
C ARG A 197 5.36 -15.02 16.83
N ILE A 198 5.15 -15.07 18.14
CA ILE A 198 3.84 -15.36 18.74
C ILE A 198 2.83 -14.28 18.32
N LEU A 199 3.17 -13.00 18.45
CA LEU A 199 2.28 -11.90 18.07
C LEU A 199 1.88 -11.93 16.59
N LEU A 200 2.84 -12.13 15.69
CA LEU A 200 2.57 -12.24 14.25
C LEU A 200 1.77 -13.50 13.91
N GLY A 201 1.97 -14.59 14.66
CA GLY A 201 1.18 -15.82 14.53
C GLY A 201 -0.28 -15.62 14.90
N TYR A 202 -0.56 -14.89 15.98
CA TYR A 202 -1.94 -14.52 16.36
C TYR A 202 -2.56 -13.45 15.45
N SER A 203 -1.74 -12.77 14.65
CA SER A 203 -2.20 -11.75 13.68
C SER A 203 -2.46 -12.32 12.28
N ALA A 204 -2.16 -13.60 12.05
CA ALA A 204 -2.40 -14.33 10.80
C ALA A 204 -3.75 -15.06 10.86
#